data_AF-A0AAW1JUJ9-F1
#
_entry.id   AF-A0AAW1JUJ9-F1
#
_cell.length_a   1.000
_cell.length_b   1.000
_cell.length_c   1.000
_cell.angle_alpha   90.00
_cell.angle_beta   90.00
_cell.angle_gamma   90.00
#
_symmetry.space_group_name_H-M   'P 1'
#
loop_
_entity.id
_entity.type
_entity.pdbx_description
1 polymer ?
#
loop_
_entity_poly.entity_id
_entity_poly.type
_entity_poly.pdbx_seq_one_letter_code
_entity_poly.pdbx_strand_id
1 'polypeptide(L)'
;MIVLAQARHSQPSGPIKTQARHSQPSGPIKSLSNKNEEDYNVYKPYLIFFGIIDGIYKNFFKNVAGTDEQWPSNLADYIRHNDEALMKASERLLGIYTDELLPCTSFAEFCDVAELLDVIITPDTFIADVLKGM
;
A
#
# COMPACT_ATOMS: atom_id res chain seq x y z
N MET A 1 -5.92 1.20 10.10
CA MET A 1 -6.08 0.08 11.05
C MET A 1 -6.55 -1.22 10.40
N ILE A 2 -7.56 -1.23 9.50
CA ILE A 2 -7.99 -2.46 8.81
C ILE A 2 -6.94 -2.95 7.79
N VAL A 3 -6.36 -2.08 6.96
CA VAL A 3 -5.24 -2.44 6.07
C VAL A 3 -3.98 -2.80 6.88
N LEU A 4 -3.73 -2.12 8.00
CA LEU A 4 -2.65 -2.47 8.94
C LEU A 4 -2.87 -3.82 9.64
N ALA A 5 -4.11 -4.20 9.95
CA ALA A 5 -4.44 -5.52 10.51
C ALA A 5 -4.29 -6.63 9.47
N GLN A 6 -4.71 -6.39 8.22
CA GLN A 6 -4.49 -7.31 7.11
C GLN A 6 -2.99 -7.42 6.73
N ALA A 7 -2.23 -6.33 6.86
CA ALA A 7 -0.78 -6.28 6.65
C ALA A 7 -0.02 -7.01 7.76
N ARG A 8 -0.51 -6.99 9.02
CA ARG A 8 0.06 -7.82 10.10
C ARG A 8 -0.11 -9.33 9.86
N HIS A 9 -1.16 -9.73 9.14
CA HIS A 9 -1.38 -11.13 8.74
C HIS A 9 -0.76 -11.49 7.37
N SER A 10 -0.40 -10.48 6.57
CA SER A 10 0.26 -10.66 5.28
C SER A 10 1.77 -10.52 5.46
N GLN A 11 2.45 -11.66 5.54
CA GLN A 11 3.91 -11.83 5.41
C GLN A 11 4.57 -10.78 4.48
N PRO A 12 5.84 -10.38 4.74
CA PRO A 12 6.56 -9.26 4.12
C PRO A 12 6.89 -9.50 2.63
N SER A 13 5.87 -9.74 1.81
CA SER A 13 5.96 -10.36 0.49
C SER A 13 5.65 -9.42 -0.66
N GLY A 14 5.30 -8.16 -0.36
CA GLY A 14 5.11 -7.07 -1.32
C GLY A 14 6.38 -6.79 -2.13
N PRO A 15 7.49 -6.35 -1.50
CA PRO A 15 8.73 -6.06 -2.22
C PRO A 15 9.36 -7.31 -2.87
N ILE A 16 9.14 -8.49 -2.28
CA ILE A 16 9.65 -9.79 -2.74
C ILE A 16 9.08 -10.17 -4.11
N LYS A 17 7.74 -10.11 -4.25
CA LYS A 17 7.05 -10.47 -5.50
C LYS A 17 7.38 -9.49 -6.62
N THR A 18 7.63 -8.22 -6.27
CA THR A 18 8.01 -7.16 -7.21
C THR A 18 9.40 -7.41 -7.80
N GLN A 19 10.41 -7.56 -6.95
CA GLN A 19 11.78 -7.81 -7.37
C GLN A 19 11.86 -9.09 -8.22
N ALA A 20 11.19 -10.16 -7.77
CA ALA A 20 11.24 -11.45 -8.45
C ALA A 20 10.58 -11.43 -9.84
N ARG A 21 9.50 -10.67 -10.01
CA ARG A 21 8.85 -10.48 -11.32
C ARG A 21 9.69 -9.63 -12.26
N HIS A 22 10.40 -8.63 -11.75
CA HIS A 22 11.31 -7.82 -12.55
C HIS A 22 12.51 -8.64 -13.03
N SER A 23 13.10 -9.45 -12.15
CA SER A 23 14.25 -10.30 -12.50
C SER A 23 13.88 -11.52 -13.35
N GLN A 24 12.62 -12.01 -13.28
CA GLN A 24 12.13 -13.16 -14.03
C GLN A 24 10.70 -12.92 -14.56
N PRO A 25 10.54 -12.43 -15.80
CA PRO A 25 9.23 -12.19 -16.38
C PRO A 25 8.47 -13.47 -16.77
N SER A 26 9.10 -14.65 -16.74
CA SER A 26 8.49 -15.93 -17.10
C SER A 26 9.07 -17.10 -16.30
N GLY A 27 8.22 -17.79 -15.54
CA GLY A 27 8.55 -18.99 -14.77
C GLY A 27 7.96 -18.98 -13.34
N PRO A 28 7.87 -20.13 -12.65
CA PRO A 28 7.49 -20.17 -11.24
C PRO A 28 8.58 -19.51 -10.40
N ILE A 29 8.25 -18.44 -9.69
CA ILE A 29 9.16 -17.75 -8.78
C ILE A 29 9.41 -18.66 -7.57
N LYS A 30 10.55 -19.34 -7.54
CA LYS A 30 10.92 -20.27 -6.44
C LYS A 30 11.78 -19.62 -5.35
N SER A 31 12.50 -18.54 -5.68
CA SER A 31 13.37 -17.78 -4.75
C SER A 31 13.87 -16.51 -5.44
N LEU A 32 14.10 -15.43 -4.67
CA LEU A 32 14.84 -14.26 -5.16
C LEU A 32 16.32 -14.61 -5.28
N SER A 33 16.85 -14.64 -6.51
CA SER A 33 18.28 -14.86 -6.74
C SER A 33 19.15 -13.65 -6.42
N ASN A 34 18.58 -12.44 -6.46
CA ASN A 34 19.24 -11.19 -6.08
C ASN A 34 18.59 -10.62 -4.80
N LYS A 35 19.40 -10.48 -3.74
CA LYS A 35 18.99 -9.90 -2.44
C LYS A 35 19.52 -8.47 -2.24
N ASN A 36 20.14 -7.90 -3.27
CA ASN A 36 20.51 -6.49 -3.24
C ASN A 36 19.28 -5.63 -3.52
N GLU A 37 19.21 -4.50 -2.85
CA GLU A 37 18.22 -3.47 -3.11
C GLU A 37 18.42 -2.88 -4.51
N GLU A 38 17.31 -2.69 -5.23
CA GLU A 38 17.29 -2.04 -6.54
C GLU A 38 16.86 -0.57 -6.42
N ASP A 39 16.88 0.14 -7.55
CA ASP A 39 16.35 1.49 -7.66
C ASP A 39 14.88 1.59 -7.20
N TYR A 40 14.55 2.68 -6.50
CA TYR A 40 13.21 2.93 -5.99
C TYR A 40 12.11 2.80 -7.05
N ASN A 41 12.39 3.15 -8.31
CA ASN A 41 11.41 3.06 -9.39
C ASN A 41 10.94 1.62 -9.69
N VAL A 42 11.71 0.60 -9.28
CA VAL A 42 11.28 -0.81 -9.34
C VAL A 42 10.12 -1.07 -8.38
N TYR A 43 10.15 -0.47 -7.19
CA TYR A 43 9.14 -0.65 -6.14
C TYR A 43 7.98 0.34 -6.26
N LYS A 44 8.24 1.56 -6.76
CA LYS A 44 7.31 2.68 -6.86
C LYS A 44 5.90 2.32 -7.35
N PRO A 45 5.67 1.62 -8.48
CA PRO A 45 4.30 1.34 -8.94
C PRO A 45 3.51 0.44 -7.97
N TYR A 46 4.18 -0.43 -7.22
CA TYR A 46 3.56 -1.31 -6.23
C TYR A 46 3.25 -0.58 -4.92
N LEU A 47 4.15 0.33 -4.52
CA LEU A 47 3.94 1.20 -3.37
C LEU A 47 2.80 2.19 -3.63
N ILE A 48 2.72 2.76 -4.83
CA ILE A 48 1.59 3.59 -5.26
C ILE A 48 0.29 2.78 -5.21
N PHE A 49 0.28 1.55 -5.74
CA PHE A 49 -0.90 0.69 -5.66
C PHE A 49 -1.34 0.46 -4.21
N PHE A 50 -0.39 0.14 -3.31
CA PHE A 50 -0.68 0.04 -1.89
C PHE A 50 -1.25 1.34 -1.31
N GLY A 51 -0.62 2.48 -1.62
CA GLY A 51 -1.04 3.80 -1.13
C GLY A 51 -2.44 4.19 -1.58
N ILE A 52 -2.83 3.84 -2.81
CA ILE A 52 -4.20 4.04 -3.31
C ILE A 52 -5.19 3.17 -2.53
N ILE A 53 -4.88 1.90 -2.30
CA ILE A 53 -5.77 1.01 -1.53
C ILE A 53 -5.93 1.52 -0.10
N ASP A 54 -4.84 1.86 0.58
CA ASP A 54 -4.90 2.44 1.92
C ASP A 54 -5.68 3.77 1.94
N GLY A 55 -5.45 4.63 0.94
CA GLY A 55 -6.19 5.87 0.73
C GLY A 55 -7.69 5.64 0.54
N ILE A 56 -8.13 4.59 -0.14
CA ILE A 56 -9.55 4.22 -0.25
C ILE A 56 -10.12 3.91 1.13
N TYR A 57 -9.46 3.07 1.93
CA TYR A 57 -9.96 2.75 3.28
C TYR A 57 -9.98 3.98 4.20
N LYS A 58 -8.96 4.84 4.14
CA LYS A 58 -8.86 6.05 4.96
C LYS A 58 -9.85 7.14 4.54
N ASN A 59 -10.19 7.25 3.26
CA ASN A 59 -11.02 8.36 2.76
C ASN A 59 -12.48 7.96 2.50
N PHE A 60 -12.71 6.81 1.87
CA PHE A 60 -14.05 6.37 1.47
C PHE A 60 -14.75 5.62 2.60
N PHE A 61 -14.02 4.75 3.30
CA PHE A 61 -14.64 3.76 4.20
C PHE A 61 -14.49 4.11 5.68
N LYS A 62 -13.90 5.27 6.01
CA LYS A 62 -13.60 5.68 7.40
C LYS A 62 -14.80 5.68 8.35
N ASN A 63 -16.01 5.86 7.83
CA ASN A 63 -17.25 5.92 8.60
C ASN A 63 -18.05 4.60 8.55
N VAL A 64 -17.54 3.57 7.88
CA VAL A 64 -18.20 2.27 7.74
C VAL A 64 -17.66 1.30 8.79
N ALA A 65 -18.49 1.01 9.79
CA ALA A 65 -18.19 0.04 10.85
C ALA A 65 -19.10 -1.19 10.73
N GLY A 66 -18.68 -2.32 11.28
CA GLY A 66 -19.44 -3.57 11.30
C GLY A 66 -18.52 -4.77 11.56
N THR A 67 -19.10 -5.93 11.84
CA THR A 67 -18.36 -7.20 11.80
C THR A 67 -18.00 -7.56 10.35
N ASP A 68 -17.10 -8.52 10.13
CA ASP A 68 -16.70 -8.95 8.79
C ASP A 68 -17.89 -9.41 7.93
N GLU A 69 -18.92 -10.00 8.54
CA GLU A 69 -20.13 -10.43 7.84
C GLU A 69 -21.05 -9.25 7.47
N GLN A 70 -21.07 -8.21 8.29
CA GLN A 70 -21.96 -7.05 8.12
C GLN A 70 -21.33 -5.96 7.26
N TRP A 71 -20.00 -5.85 7.28
CA TRP A 71 -19.27 -4.75 6.67
C TRP A 71 -19.57 -4.58 5.17
N PRO A 72 -19.67 -5.64 4.33
CA PRO A 72 -20.02 -5.48 2.92
C PRO A 72 -21.41 -4.86 2.71
N SER A 73 -22.39 -5.25 3.52
CA SER A 73 -23.75 -4.68 3.46
C SER A 73 -23.75 -3.23 3.90
N ASN A 74 -23.11 -2.93 5.04
CA ASN A 74 -23.01 -1.58 5.59
C ASN A 74 -22.27 -0.64 4.63
N LEU A 75 -21.24 -1.14 3.94
CA LEU A 75 -20.53 -0.38 2.92
C LEU A 75 -21.43 -0.06 1.72
N ALA A 76 -22.17 -1.06 1.21
CA ALA A 76 -23.08 -0.85 0.10
C ALA A 76 -24.17 0.19 0.45
N ASP A 77 -24.72 0.12 1.67
CA ASP A 77 -25.67 1.11 2.16
C ASP A 77 -25.05 2.50 2.30
N TYR A 78 -23.83 2.58 2.85
CA TYR A 78 -23.10 3.85 2.94
C TYR A 78 -22.90 4.48 1.56
N ILE A 79 -22.49 3.68 0.55
CA ILE A 79 -22.26 4.18 -0.80
C ILE A 79 -23.53 4.78 -1.42
N ARG A 80 -24.69 4.16 -1.21
CA ARG A 80 -25.96 4.65 -1.78
C ARG A 80 -26.45 5.97 -1.19
N HIS A 81 -26.02 6.33 0.02
CA HIS A 81 -26.57 7.46 0.76
C HIS A 81 -25.58 8.60 1.04
N ASN A 82 -24.32 8.47 0.63
CA ASN A 82 -23.25 9.43 0.97
C ASN A 82 -22.49 9.92 -0.28
N ASP A 83 -23.19 10.16 -1.39
CA ASP A 83 -22.63 10.56 -2.69
C ASP A 83 -21.72 11.79 -2.63
N GLU A 84 -22.15 12.87 -1.97
CA GLU A 84 -21.35 14.09 -1.82
C GLU A 84 -20.03 13.82 -1.06
N ALA A 85 -20.10 13.01 0.01
CA ALA A 85 -18.93 12.64 0.78
C ALA A 85 -17.97 11.75 -0.02
N LEU A 86 -18.51 10.83 -0.84
CA LEU A 86 -17.72 9.99 -1.73
C LEU A 86 -17.06 10.77 -2.86
N MET A 87 -17.75 11.78 -3.41
CA MET A 87 -17.18 12.65 -4.44
C MET A 87 -16.01 13.45 -3.87
N LYS A 88 -16.18 14.07 -2.71
CA LYS A 88 -15.08 14.76 -1.98
C LYS A 88 -13.93 13.82 -1.62
N ALA A 89 -14.23 12.59 -1.21
CA ALA A 89 -13.21 11.57 -0.95
C ALA A 89 -12.43 11.19 -2.22
N SER A 90 -13.09 11.18 -3.38
CA SER A 90 -12.46 10.89 -4.68
C SER A 90 -11.52 12.00 -5.11
N GLU A 91 -11.94 13.26 -4.99
CA GLU A 91 -11.08 14.43 -5.28
C GLU A 91 -9.84 14.43 -4.38
N ARG A 92 -10.03 14.17 -3.08
CA ARG A 92 -8.91 14.05 -2.14
C ARG A 92 -7.97 12.91 -2.49
N LEU A 93 -8.49 11.71 -2.80
CA LEU A 93 -7.66 10.56 -3.17
C LEU A 93 -6.87 10.83 -4.45
N LEU A 94 -7.49 11.52 -5.43
CA LEU A 94 -6.80 11.93 -6.65
C LEU A 94 -5.64 12.88 -6.34
N GLY A 95 -5.86 13.88 -5.48
CA GLY A 95 -4.79 14.78 -5.04
C GLY A 95 -3.65 14.05 -4.32
N ILE A 96 -3.95 13.13 -3.39
CA ILE A 96 -2.93 12.29 -2.75
C ILE A 96 -2.14 11.51 -3.80
N TYR A 97 -2.80 10.96 -4.81
CA TYR A 97 -2.12 10.23 -5.88
C TYR A 97 -1.21 11.14 -6.72
N THR A 98 -1.71 12.29 -7.18
CA THR A 98 -0.97 13.15 -8.12
C THR A 98 0.10 13.99 -7.46
N ASP A 99 -0.18 14.50 -6.26
CA ASP A 99 0.59 15.57 -5.62
C ASP A 99 1.53 15.02 -4.54
N GLU A 100 1.26 13.83 -4.00
CA GLU A 100 2.05 13.22 -2.92
C GLU A 100 2.71 11.90 -3.36
N LEU A 101 1.94 10.92 -3.86
CA LEU A 101 2.45 9.58 -4.19
C LEU A 101 3.28 9.53 -5.47
N LEU A 102 2.84 10.21 -6.55
CA LEU A 102 3.60 10.24 -7.80
C LEU A 102 4.94 10.98 -7.68
N PRO A 103 5.07 12.08 -6.91
CA PRO A 103 6.35 12.78 -6.75
C PRO A 103 7.38 12.05 -5.89
N CYS A 104 6.99 11.07 -5.08
CA CYS A 104 7.93 10.30 -4.26
C CYS A 104 9.12 9.77 -5.08
N THR A 105 10.32 9.93 -4.53
CA THR A 105 11.59 9.53 -5.13
C THR A 105 12.34 8.48 -4.29
N SER A 106 11.87 8.22 -3.07
CA SER A 106 12.45 7.23 -2.16
C SER A 106 11.38 6.49 -1.36
N PHE A 107 11.78 5.36 -0.75
CA PHE A 107 10.91 4.60 0.14
C PHE A 107 10.62 5.35 1.45
N ALA A 108 11.57 6.14 1.95
CA ALA A 108 11.38 6.97 3.13
C ALA A 108 10.31 8.05 2.91
N GLU A 109 10.36 8.76 1.78
CA GLU A 109 9.32 9.73 1.39
C GLU A 109 7.95 9.06 1.27
N PHE A 110 7.90 7.86 0.67
CA PHE A 110 6.66 7.09 0.62
C PHE A 110 6.14 6.74 2.01
N CYS A 111 7.01 6.35 2.95
CA CYS A 111 6.59 6.02 4.32
C CYS A 111 6.06 7.25 5.07
N ASP A 112 6.59 8.44 4.80
CA ASP A 112 6.06 9.69 5.35
C ASP A 112 4.66 9.97 4.80
N VAL A 113 4.51 10.01 3.48
CA VAL A 113 3.22 10.24 2.79
C VAL A 113 2.15 9.21 3.18
N ALA A 114 2.54 7.94 3.34
CA ALA A 114 1.63 6.85 3.70
C ALA A 114 1.36 6.76 5.23
N GLU A 115 1.96 7.64 6.03
CA GLU A 115 1.87 7.65 7.51
C GLU A 115 2.34 6.31 8.12
N LEU A 116 3.44 5.76 7.61
CA LEU A 116 4.03 4.49 8.02
C LEU A 116 5.23 4.65 8.95
N LEU A 117 5.70 5.87 9.22
CA LEU A 117 6.91 6.11 10.04
C LEU A 117 6.79 5.61 11.49
N ASP A 118 5.58 5.54 12.04
CA ASP A 118 5.34 4.94 13.37
C ASP A 118 5.49 3.41 13.38
N VAL A 119 5.38 2.77 12.21
CA VAL A 119 5.46 1.32 12.03
C VAL A 119 6.83 0.92 11.49
N ILE A 120 7.40 1.72 10.60
CA ILE A 120 8.69 1.52 9.95
C ILE A 120 9.65 2.59 10.48
N ILE A 121 10.35 2.24 11.56
CA ILE A 121 11.23 3.17 12.30
C ILE A 121 12.50 3.49 11.50
N THR A 122 12.97 2.55 10.65
CA THR A 122 14.19 2.69 9.84
C THR A 122 13.88 2.52 8.35
N PRO A 123 13.16 3.47 7.72
CA PRO A 123 12.73 3.33 6.34
C PRO A 123 13.91 3.21 5.37
N ASP A 124 15.02 3.89 5.62
CA ASP A 124 16.21 3.87 4.74
C ASP A 124 16.87 2.48 4.61
N THR A 125 16.74 1.62 5.62
CA THR A 125 17.32 0.26 5.60
C THR A 125 16.26 -0.82 5.43
N PHE A 126 14.98 -0.48 5.49
CA PHE A 126 13.88 -1.44 5.56
C PHE A 126 13.87 -2.42 4.39
N ILE A 127 14.01 -1.93 3.15
CA ILE A 127 13.98 -2.79 1.95
C ILE A 127 15.18 -3.76 1.96
N ALA A 128 16.38 -3.25 2.22
CA ALA A 128 17.58 -4.06 2.32
C ALA A 128 17.47 -5.13 3.42
N ASP A 129 16.92 -4.78 4.58
CA ASP A 129 16.76 -5.69 5.72
C ASP A 129 15.73 -6.78 5.43
N VAL A 130 14.61 -6.44 4.77
CA VAL A 130 13.61 -7.43 4.31
C VAL A 130 14.23 -8.39 3.29
N LEU A 131 15.01 -7.91 2.33
CA LEU A 131 15.66 -8.75 1.33
C LEU A 131 16.74 -9.69 1.94
N LYS A 132 17.48 -9.22 2.94
CA LYS A 132 18.48 -10.03 3.67
C LYS A 132 17.85 -11.05 4.61
N GLY A 133 16.67 -10.75 5.16
CA GLY A 133 15.94 -11.63 6.08
C GLY A 133 15.22 -12.81 5.39
N MET A 134 15.13 -12.79 4.06
CA MET A 134 14.75 -13.95 3.23
C MET A 134 15.91 -14.91 3.02
#